data_AF-A0A351XNI4-F1
#
_entry.id   AF-A0A351XNI4-F1
#
_cell.length_a   1.000
_cell.length_b   1.000
_cell.length_c   1.000
_cell.angle_alpha   90.00
_cell.angle_beta   90.00
_cell.angle_gamma   90.00
#
_symmetry.space_group_name_H-M   'P 1'
#
loop_
_entity.id
_entity.type
_entity.pdbx_description
1 polymer ?
#
loop_
_entity_poly.entity_id
_entity_poly.type
_entity_poly.pdbx_seq_one_letter_code
_entity_poly.pdbx_strand_id
1 'polypeptide(L)'
;MFMLEYIGVKCMGLKQPVFMLIVLYLSAFINAFLEFYIPGHEFPDKGNTSIKSKNYPIMEALDESIVGSALTLVKVGGYIILFSIFTELLQSMVTVSDILKIAGAGVLEITTAGEILADADISLYIKCILTSAFCAFGGMSSVAQTSSVLIGTDLSSKRYLFVKVRQAAIAAVLAAVIFYFTGR
;
A
#
# COMPACT_ATOMS: atom_id res chain seq x y z
N MET A 1 -12.03 4.05 -5.60
CA MET A 1 -12.57 2.93 -6.40
C MET A 1 -12.09 1.61 -5.82
N PHE A 2 -10.87 1.14 -6.06
CA PHE A 2 -10.37 -0.16 -5.57
C PHE A 2 -10.62 -0.43 -4.06
N MET A 3 -10.23 0.48 -3.17
CA MET A 3 -10.37 0.28 -1.71
C MET A 3 -11.82 0.25 -1.22
N LEU A 4 -12.69 1.05 -1.82
CA LEU A 4 -14.11 1.10 -1.44
C LEU A 4 -14.85 -0.12 -1.99
N GLU A 5 -14.70 -0.38 -3.28
CA GLU A 5 -15.52 -1.35 -3.99
C GLU A 5 -15.01 -2.77 -3.85
N TYR A 6 -13.72 -3.00 -4.12
CA TYR A 6 -13.16 -4.34 -4.03
C TYR A 6 -12.96 -4.74 -2.57
N ILE A 7 -12.17 -3.98 -1.82
CA ILE A 7 -11.87 -4.35 -0.43
C ILE A 7 -13.10 -4.13 0.47
N GLY A 8 -13.67 -2.93 0.49
CA GLY A 8 -14.76 -2.58 1.41
C GLY A 8 -16.09 -3.30 1.12
N VAL A 9 -16.58 -3.25 -0.12
CA VAL A 9 -17.88 -3.84 -0.48
C VAL A 9 -17.76 -5.32 -0.83
N LYS A 10 -16.87 -5.69 -1.76
CA LYS A 10 -16.80 -7.06 -2.28
C LYS A 10 -16.18 -8.04 -1.28
N CYS A 11 -15.03 -7.72 -0.67
CA CYS A 11 -14.36 -8.62 0.26
C CYS A 11 -14.96 -8.55 1.68
N MET A 12 -15.21 -7.35 2.20
CA MET A 12 -15.64 -7.18 3.60
C MET A 12 -17.16 -7.06 3.79
N GLY A 13 -17.94 -6.93 2.71
CA GLY A 13 -19.41 -6.81 2.81
C GLY A 13 -19.89 -5.55 3.54
N LEU A 14 -19.07 -4.49 3.60
CA LEU A 14 -19.39 -3.30 4.38
C LEU A 14 -20.51 -2.49 3.72
N LYS A 15 -21.58 -2.24 4.48
CA LYS A 15 -22.66 -1.32 4.06
C LYS A 15 -22.19 0.13 3.97
N GLN A 16 -21.16 0.52 4.73
CA GLN A 16 -20.56 1.86 4.72
C GLN A 16 -19.03 1.75 4.65
N PRO A 17 -18.47 1.44 3.46
CA PRO A 17 -17.03 1.29 3.28
C PRO A 17 -16.28 2.63 3.42
N VAL A 18 -17.00 3.76 3.47
CA VAL A 18 -16.45 5.11 3.67
C VAL A 18 -15.66 5.23 4.98
N PHE A 19 -16.05 4.53 6.05
CA PHE A 19 -15.30 4.53 7.31
C PHE A 19 -13.88 3.99 7.14
N MET A 20 -13.69 3.00 6.27
CA MET A 20 -12.36 2.47 5.95
C MET A 20 -11.52 3.53 5.23
N LEU A 21 -12.11 4.31 4.31
CA LEU A 21 -11.41 5.44 3.70
C LEU A 21 -11.02 6.51 4.73
N ILE A 22 -11.93 6.85 5.65
CA ILE A 22 -11.64 7.81 6.71
C ILE A 22 -10.42 7.35 7.51
N VAL A 23 -10.38 6.09 7.93
CA VAL A 23 -9.21 5.51 8.61
C VAL A 23 -7.93 5.65 7.78
N LEU A 24 -7.97 5.32 6.49
CA LEU A 24 -6.79 5.35 5.62
C LEU A 24 -6.26 6.77 5.37
N TYR A 25 -7.15 7.74 5.11
CA TYR A 25 -6.74 9.12 4.91
C TYR A 25 -6.32 9.79 6.22
N LEU A 26 -7.01 9.52 7.33
CA LEU A 26 -6.65 10.07 8.64
C LEU A 26 -5.32 9.51 9.14
N SER A 27 -5.09 8.20 8.97
CA SER A 27 -3.78 7.60 9.29
C SER A 27 -2.66 8.19 8.44
N ALA A 28 -2.88 8.41 7.13
CA ALA A 28 -1.91 9.06 6.25
C ALA A 28 -1.61 10.50 6.71
N PHE A 29 -2.63 11.26 7.08
CA PHE A 29 -2.50 12.62 7.57
C PHE A 29 -1.69 12.68 8.87
N ILE A 30 -2.06 11.89 9.89
CA ILE A 30 -1.30 11.82 11.15
C ILE A 30 0.15 11.39 10.89
N ASN A 31 0.33 10.38 10.04
CA ASN A 31 1.65 9.87 9.68
C ASN A 31 2.52 10.93 8.98
N ALA A 32 1.93 11.79 8.13
CA ALA A 32 2.61 12.92 7.52
C ALA A 32 3.00 13.98 8.55
N PHE A 33 2.08 14.35 9.45
CA PHE A 33 2.39 15.27 10.56
C PHE A 33 3.57 14.77 11.40
N LEU A 34 3.60 13.48 11.76
CA LEU A 34 4.73 12.91 12.49
C LEU A 34 6.04 13.01 11.71
N GLU A 35 6.02 12.82 10.39
CA GLU A 35 7.21 12.94 9.56
C GLU A 35 7.75 14.38 9.51
N PHE A 36 6.87 15.38 9.48
CA PHE A 36 7.25 16.80 9.50
C PHE A 36 7.82 17.26 10.84
N TYR A 37 7.38 16.66 11.96
CA TYR A 37 7.82 17.04 13.31
C TYR A 37 9.06 16.29 13.80
N ILE A 38 9.53 15.23 13.12
CA ILE A 38 10.79 14.55 13.46
C ILE A 38 11.96 15.35 12.84
N PRO A 39 12.85 15.96 13.65
CA PRO A 39 13.96 16.78 13.15
C PRO A 39 15.03 15.88 12.52
N GLY A 40 15.55 16.29 11.36
CA GLY A 40 16.51 15.52 10.56
C GLY A 40 16.31 15.65 9.04
N HIS A 41 15.28 16.38 8.61
CA HIS A 41 15.10 16.78 7.22
C HIS A 41 16.08 17.90 6.85
N GLU A 42 17.32 17.53 6.53
CA GLU A 42 18.07 18.31 5.55
C GLU A 42 17.36 18.10 4.21
N PHE A 43 16.58 19.09 3.79
CA PHE A 43 16.22 19.16 2.38
C PHE A 43 17.54 19.21 1.62
N PRO A 44 17.79 18.29 0.67
CA PRO A 44 18.99 18.38 -0.14
C PRO A 44 19.04 19.79 -0.71
N ASP A 45 20.18 20.44 -0.49
CA ASP A 45 20.42 21.81 -0.94
C ASP A 45 20.01 21.89 -2.41
N LYS A 46 19.28 22.95 -2.80
CA LYS A 46 18.85 23.14 -4.19
C LYS A 46 20.10 23.42 -5.02
N GLY A 47 20.90 22.38 -5.30
CA GLY A 47 21.92 22.43 -6.32
C GLY A 47 21.24 22.92 -7.58
N ASN A 48 21.85 23.90 -8.24
CA ASN A 48 21.39 24.49 -9.49
C ASN A 48 21.13 23.39 -10.52
N THR A 49 19.95 22.81 -10.49
CA THR A 49 19.42 21.96 -11.54
C THR A 49 19.01 22.93 -12.61
N SER A 50 19.95 23.28 -13.49
CA SER A 50 19.58 23.88 -14.76
C SER A 50 18.70 22.85 -15.44
N ILE A 51 17.38 23.02 -15.35
CA ILE A 51 16.44 22.31 -16.21
C ILE A 51 16.81 22.80 -17.60
N LYS A 52 17.70 22.08 -18.30
CA LYS A 52 17.94 22.33 -19.70
C LYS A 52 16.59 22.09 -20.37
N SER A 53 15.93 23.16 -20.81
CA SER A 53 14.72 23.06 -21.60
C SER A 53 15.10 22.40 -22.92
N LYS A 54 15.08 21.08 -22.92
CA LYS A 54 15.35 20.29 -24.11
C LYS A 54 14.05 20.41 -24.92
N ASN A 55 14.13 21.14 -26.03
CA ASN A 55 12.99 21.44 -26.88
C ASN A 55 12.68 20.16 -27.67
N TYR A 56 11.99 19.21 -27.04
CA TYR A 56 11.60 17.96 -27.68
C TYR A 56 10.36 18.18 -28.55
N PRO A 57 10.33 17.68 -29.80
CA PRO A 57 9.12 17.62 -30.60
C PRO A 57 8.03 16.85 -29.83
N ILE A 58 6.79 17.35 -29.87
CA ILE A 58 5.66 16.77 -29.12
C ILE A 58 5.48 15.28 -29.43
N MET A 59 5.68 14.87 -30.69
CA MET A 59 5.52 13.47 -31.09
C MET A 59 6.56 12.54 -30.44
N GLU A 60 7.82 12.98 -30.35
CA GLU A 60 8.89 12.19 -29.73
C GLU A 60 8.66 12.03 -28.22
N ALA A 61 8.24 13.10 -27.55
CA ALA A 61 7.89 13.05 -26.12
C ALA A 61 6.66 12.14 -25.86
N LEU A 62 5.69 12.14 -26.77
CA LEU A 62 4.52 11.27 -26.70
C LEU A 62 4.92 9.80 -26.87
N ASP A 63 5.74 9.47 -27.88
CA ASP A 63 6.22 8.12 -28.13
C ASP A 63 7.01 7.57 -26.91
N GLU A 64 7.91 8.38 -26.34
CA GLU A 64 8.65 7.99 -25.14
C GLU A 64 7.73 7.77 -23.93
N SER A 65 6.72 8.63 -23.75
CA SER A 65 5.75 8.52 -22.65
C SER A 65 4.88 7.27 -22.79
N ILE A 66 4.46 6.91 -24.00
CA ILE A 66 3.67 5.70 -24.26
C ILE A 66 4.48 4.46 -23.89
N VAL A 67 5.71 4.36 -24.38
CA VAL A 67 6.58 3.20 -24.06
C VAL A 67 6.91 3.15 -22.57
N GLY A 68 7.23 4.30 -21.96
CA GLY A 68 7.52 4.40 -20.52
C GLY A 68 6.34 4.00 -19.63
N SER A 69 5.12 4.43 -20.01
CA SER A 69 3.90 4.05 -19.29
C SER A 69 3.59 2.55 -19.44
N ALA A 70 3.78 1.98 -20.64
CA ALA A 70 3.62 0.54 -20.87
C ALA A 70 4.61 -0.28 -20.03
N LEU A 71 5.87 0.12 -19.99
CA LEU A 71 6.89 -0.53 -19.16
C LEU A 71 6.53 -0.44 -17.66
N THR A 72 6.06 0.72 -17.22
CA THR A 72 5.62 0.92 -15.83
C THR A 72 4.45 0.02 -15.48
N LEU A 73 3.46 -0.10 -16.36
CA LEU A 73 2.33 -1.00 -16.18
C LEU A 73 2.77 -2.48 -16.10
N VAL A 74 3.68 -2.90 -16.98
CA VAL A 74 4.25 -4.26 -16.97
C VAL A 74 4.98 -4.53 -15.66
N LYS A 75 5.78 -3.58 -15.16
CA LYS A 75 6.44 -3.71 -13.86
C LYS A 75 5.43 -3.85 -12.72
N VAL A 76 4.43 -2.98 -12.66
CA VAL A 76 3.38 -3.03 -11.63
C VAL A 76 2.65 -4.36 -11.64
N GLY A 77 2.19 -4.81 -12.81
CA GLY A 77 1.52 -6.11 -12.97
C GLY A 77 2.44 -7.28 -12.60
N GLY A 78 3.71 -7.24 -13.02
CA GLY A 78 4.69 -8.26 -12.69
C GLY A 78 4.96 -8.37 -11.18
N TYR A 79 5.05 -7.24 -10.46
CA TYR A 79 5.17 -7.26 -9.01
C TYR A 79 3.93 -7.83 -8.32
N ILE A 80 2.72 -7.46 -8.75
CA ILE A 80 1.48 -8.03 -8.20
C ILE A 80 1.48 -9.55 -8.37
N ILE A 81 1.70 -10.05 -9.61
CA ILE A 81 1.72 -11.48 -9.91
C ILE A 81 2.76 -12.23 -9.06
N LEU A 82 3.98 -11.72 -8.97
CA LEU A 82 5.05 -12.35 -8.20
C LEU A 82 4.70 -12.47 -6.71
N PHE A 83 4.20 -11.39 -6.10
CA PHE A 83 3.86 -11.40 -4.69
C PHE A 83 2.56 -12.17 -4.39
N SER A 84 1.61 -12.24 -5.33
CA SER A 84 0.47 -13.16 -5.24
C SER A 84 0.93 -14.62 -5.26
N ILE A 85 1.88 -15.00 -6.13
CA ILE A 85 2.47 -16.35 -6.12
C ILE A 85 3.12 -16.66 -4.78
N PHE A 86 3.90 -15.73 -4.21
CA PHE A 86 4.48 -15.91 -2.88
C PHE A 86 3.42 -16.05 -1.78
N THR A 87 2.32 -15.32 -1.90
CA THR A 87 1.19 -15.41 -0.97
C THR A 87 0.54 -16.79 -1.04
N GLU A 88 0.27 -17.30 -2.25
CA GLU A 88 -0.27 -18.66 -2.45
C GLU A 88 0.68 -19.75 -1.95
N LEU A 89 1.98 -19.61 -2.20
CA LEU A 89 2.98 -20.52 -1.65
C LEU A 89 2.94 -20.54 -0.12
N LEU A 90 2.79 -19.39 0.53
CA LEU A 90 2.60 -19.30 1.99
C LEU A 90 1.31 -19.99 2.44
N GLN A 91 0.19 -19.80 1.73
CA GLN A 91 -1.08 -20.46 2.06
C GLN A 91 -0.99 -21.99 1.99
N SER A 92 -0.22 -22.51 1.03
CA SER A 92 -0.03 -23.96 0.85
C SER A 92 0.76 -24.65 1.97
N MET A 93 1.48 -23.90 2.81
CA MET A 93 2.30 -24.48 3.87
C MET A 93 1.44 -24.99 5.03
N VAL A 94 1.47 -26.29 5.30
CA VAL A 94 0.67 -26.93 6.36
C VAL A 94 1.18 -26.58 7.77
N THR A 95 2.48 -26.31 7.91
CA THR A 95 3.13 -26.06 9.20
C THR A 95 2.95 -24.64 9.74
N VAL A 96 2.45 -23.72 8.91
CA VAL A 96 2.26 -22.31 9.28
C VAL A 96 0.84 -22.12 9.82
N SER A 97 0.71 -21.51 11.00
CA SER A 97 -0.59 -21.19 11.59
C SER A 97 -1.40 -20.23 10.72
N ASP A 98 -2.73 -20.33 10.74
CA ASP A 98 -3.62 -19.47 9.95
C ASP A 98 -3.44 -17.97 10.22
N ILE A 99 -3.14 -17.59 11.45
CA ILE A 99 -2.85 -16.18 11.82
C ILE A 99 -1.62 -15.66 11.06
N LEU A 100 -0.55 -16.46 11.01
CA LEU A 100 0.67 -16.10 10.26
C LEU A 100 0.43 -16.11 8.75
N LYS A 101 -0.43 -17.00 8.25
CA LYS A 101 -0.84 -17.01 6.84
C LYS A 101 -1.60 -15.74 6.47
N ILE A 102 -2.56 -15.31 7.28
CA ILE A 102 -3.33 -14.08 7.07
C ILE A 102 -2.40 -12.85 7.16
N ALA A 103 -1.55 -12.80 8.19
CA ALA A 103 -0.59 -11.71 8.36
C ALA A 103 0.39 -11.63 7.20
N GLY A 104 0.95 -12.77 6.79
CA GLY A 104 1.89 -12.85 5.68
C GLY A 104 1.25 -12.50 4.34
N ALA A 105 0.00 -12.92 4.09
CA ALA A 105 -0.74 -12.52 2.90
C ALA A 105 -0.86 -10.99 2.82
N GLY A 106 -1.33 -10.34 3.90
CA GLY A 106 -1.46 -8.87 3.94
C GLY A 106 -0.13 -8.12 3.80
N VAL A 107 0.96 -8.70 4.30
CA VAL A 107 2.32 -8.16 4.12
C VAL A 107 2.82 -8.36 2.69
N LEU A 108 2.50 -9.46 2.01
CA LEU A 108 3.00 -9.72 0.67
C LEU A 108 2.20 -8.97 -0.39
N GLU A 109 0.89 -9.17 -0.44
CA GLU A 109 0.02 -8.69 -1.50
C GLU A 109 -1.42 -8.47 -1.00
N ILE A 110 -1.92 -7.23 -1.11
CA ILE A 110 -3.18 -6.80 -0.47
C ILE A 110 -4.44 -7.31 -1.18
N THR A 111 -4.39 -7.56 -2.49
CA THR A 111 -5.54 -8.07 -3.25
C THR A 111 -5.86 -9.50 -2.82
N THR A 112 -4.86 -10.38 -2.81
CA THR A 112 -4.97 -11.78 -2.37
C THR A 112 -5.31 -11.85 -0.88
N ALA A 113 -4.71 -11.00 -0.05
CA ALA A 113 -5.05 -10.92 1.37
C ALA A 113 -6.52 -10.55 1.62
N GLY A 114 -7.10 -9.68 0.78
CA GLY A 114 -8.50 -9.28 0.86
C GLY A 114 -9.46 -10.45 0.68
N GLU A 115 -9.17 -11.33 -0.29
CA GLU A 115 -9.94 -12.56 -0.54
C GLU A 115 -9.79 -13.56 0.61
N ILE A 116 -8.56 -13.79 1.08
CA ILE A 116 -8.30 -14.68 2.23
C ILE A 116 -9.02 -14.19 3.49
N LEU A 117 -9.00 -12.89 3.78
CA LEU A 117 -9.69 -12.31 4.93
C LEU A 117 -11.22 -12.35 4.78
N ALA A 118 -11.75 -12.25 3.56
CA ALA A 118 -13.18 -12.36 3.30
C ALA A 118 -13.70 -13.72 3.77
N ASP A 119 -12.97 -14.78 3.47
CA ASP A 119 -13.36 -16.17 3.77
C ASP A 119 -12.94 -16.64 5.18
N ALA A 120 -12.04 -15.93 5.86
CA ALA A 120 -11.58 -16.29 7.20
C ALA A 120 -12.71 -16.27 8.25
N ASP A 121 -12.74 -17.28 9.12
CA ASP A 121 -13.70 -17.36 10.24
C ASP A 121 -13.25 -16.50 11.44
N ILE A 122 -13.23 -15.17 11.23
CA ILE A 122 -12.90 -14.17 12.25
C ILE A 122 -13.97 -13.07 12.25
N SER A 123 -14.16 -12.43 13.40
CA SER A 123 -15.16 -11.35 13.52
C SER A 123 -14.93 -10.22 12.53
N LEU A 124 -16.01 -9.64 12.00
CA LEU A 124 -15.97 -8.53 11.06
C LEU A 124 -15.16 -7.34 11.60
N TYR A 125 -15.25 -7.07 12.90
CA TYR A 125 -14.44 -6.08 13.59
C TYR A 125 -12.93 -6.30 13.37
N ILE A 126 -12.43 -7.53 13.59
CA ILE A 126 -11.02 -7.87 13.37
C ILE A 126 -10.67 -7.82 11.88
N LYS A 127 -11.55 -8.28 10.99
CA LYS A 127 -11.35 -8.13 9.53
C LYS A 127 -11.13 -6.67 9.16
N CYS A 128 -11.97 -5.77 9.63
CA CYS A 128 -11.86 -4.33 9.36
C CYS A 128 -10.53 -3.73 9.84
N ILE A 129 -10.06 -4.13 11.02
CA ILE A 129 -8.76 -3.69 11.56
C ILE A 129 -7.62 -4.17 10.68
N LEU A 130 -7.55 -5.48 10.40
CA LEU A 130 -6.48 -6.09 9.61
C LEU A 130 -6.47 -5.53 8.19
N THR A 131 -7.63 -5.48 7.55
CA THR A 131 -7.79 -4.90 6.22
C THR A 131 -7.34 -3.45 6.20
N SER A 132 -7.74 -2.61 7.15
CA SER A 132 -7.29 -1.20 7.20
C SER A 132 -5.77 -1.07 7.37
N ALA A 133 -5.17 -1.93 8.20
CA ALA A 133 -3.72 -1.96 8.41
C ALA A 133 -2.97 -2.39 7.13
N PHE A 134 -3.40 -3.48 6.49
CA PHE A 134 -2.81 -3.98 5.24
C PHE A 134 -2.97 -2.98 4.09
N CYS A 135 -4.13 -2.33 4.02
CA CYS A 135 -4.43 -1.27 3.08
C CYS A 135 -3.50 -0.05 3.24
N ALA A 136 -3.25 0.37 4.47
CA ALA A 136 -2.32 1.46 4.77
C ALA A 136 -0.86 1.08 4.43
N PHE A 137 -0.47 -0.15 4.75
CA PHE A 137 0.84 -0.68 4.38
C PHE A 137 1.01 -0.76 2.85
N GLY A 138 0.04 -1.35 2.15
CA GLY A 138 0.02 -1.54 0.70
C GLY A 138 0.74 -2.81 0.22
N GLY A 139 1.28 -3.63 1.11
CA GLY A 139 2.01 -4.86 0.77
C GLY A 139 3.43 -4.62 0.26
N MET A 140 4.26 -5.67 0.33
CA MET A 140 5.63 -5.68 -0.21
C MET A 140 5.65 -5.53 -1.73
N SER A 141 4.56 -5.92 -2.41
CA SER A 141 4.35 -5.61 -3.83
C SER A 141 4.43 -4.11 -4.11
N SER A 142 3.75 -3.27 -3.32
CA SER A 142 3.81 -1.80 -3.48
C SER A 142 5.19 -1.22 -3.13
N VAL A 143 5.90 -1.85 -2.19
CA VAL A 143 7.28 -1.46 -1.81
C VAL A 143 8.25 -1.74 -2.96
N ALA A 144 8.14 -2.91 -3.59
CA ALA A 144 8.94 -3.27 -4.75
C ALA A 144 8.62 -2.37 -5.96
N GLN A 145 7.33 -2.11 -6.22
CA GLN A 145 6.87 -1.18 -7.25
C GLN A 145 7.50 0.20 -7.07
N THR A 146 7.39 0.77 -5.87
CA THR A 146 7.95 2.10 -5.55
C THR A 146 9.47 2.07 -5.65
N SER A 147 10.13 1.06 -5.09
CA SER A 147 11.59 0.94 -5.14
C SER A 147 12.11 0.87 -6.58
N SER A 148 11.39 0.23 -7.49
CA SER A 148 11.78 0.16 -8.91
C SER A 148 11.75 1.53 -9.62
N VAL A 149 10.92 2.45 -9.13
CA VAL A 149 10.81 3.83 -9.64
C VAL A 149 11.83 4.75 -8.97
N LEU A 150 12.20 4.48 -7.71
CA LEU A 150 13.18 5.26 -6.96
C LEU A 150 14.64 5.00 -7.39
N ILE A 151 14.91 3.98 -8.22
CA ILE A 151 16.25 3.71 -8.75
C ILE A 151 16.78 4.95 -9.46
N GLY A 152 17.96 5.43 -9.04
CA GLY A 152 18.59 6.63 -9.60
C GLY A 152 18.15 7.95 -8.96
N THR A 153 17.40 7.90 -7.86
CA THR A 153 17.05 9.08 -7.03
C THR A 153 17.71 9.01 -5.66
N ASP A 154 17.77 10.14 -4.95
CA ASP A 154 18.30 10.21 -3.57
C ASP A 154 17.30 9.72 -2.49
N LEU A 155 16.14 9.21 -2.91
CA LEU A 155 15.09 8.75 -2.00
C LEU A 155 15.36 7.31 -1.55
N SER A 156 15.39 7.10 -0.22
CA SER A 156 15.65 5.77 0.33
C SER A 156 14.38 4.89 0.40
N SER A 157 14.44 3.68 -0.17
CA SER A 157 13.39 2.67 -0.01
C SER A 157 13.19 2.23 1.44
N LYS A 158 14.25 2.27 2.26
CA LYS A 158 14.18 1.90 3.69
C LYS A 158 13.30 2.88 4.47
N ARG A 159 13.46 4.19 4.24
CA ARG A 159 12.62 5.22 4.85
C ARG A 159 11.17 5.07 4.38
N TYR A 160 10.95 4.86 3.08
CA TYR A 160 9.61 4.60 2.56
C TYR A 160 8.93 3.41 3.26
N LEU A 161 9.65 2.29 3.42
CA LEU A 161 9.14 1.12 4.13
C LEU A 161 8.81 1.44 5.60
N PHE A 162 9.67 2.17 6.29
CA PHE A 162 9.42 2.58 7.68
C PHE A 162 8.14 3.43 7.82
N VAL A 163 7.97 4.41 6.93
CA VAL A 163 6.79 5.29 6.90
C VAL A 163 5.52 4.48 6.65
N LYS A 164 5.58 3.45 5.78
CA LYS A 164 4.46 2.54 5.51
C LYS A 164 4.10 1.65 6.70
N VAL A 165 5.09 1.08 7.39
CA VAL A 165 4.87 0.27 8.60
C VAL A 165 4.27 1.12 9.72
N ARG A 166 4.77 2.35 9.91
CA ARG A 166 4.21 3.29 10.89
C ARG A 166 2.77 3.65 10.55
N GLN A 167 2.46 3.94 9.28
CA GLN A 167 1.09 4.21 8.84
C GLN A 167 0.15 3.02 9.09
N ALA A 168 0.61 1.79 8.85
CA ALA A 168 -0.17 0.58 9.08
C ALA A 168 -0.54 0.41 10.57
N ALA A 169 0.40 0.67 11.47
CA ALA A 169 0.15 0.65 12.92
C ALA A 169 -0.87 1.73 13.34
N ILE A 170 -0.73 2.95 12.83
CA ILE A 170 -1.69 4.05 13.08
C ILE A 170 -3.08 3.67 12.55
N ALA A 171 -3.16 3.12 11.34
CA ALA A 171 -4.42 2.69 10.73
C ALA A 171 -5.09 1.57 11.53
N ALA A 172 -4.33 0.60 12.06
CA ALA A 172 -4.87 -0.46 12.90
C ALA A 172 -5.53 0.10 14.17
N VAL A 173 -4.86 1.04 14.86
CA VAL A 173 -5.38 1.69 16.07
C VAL A 173 -6.62 2.52 15.75
N LEU A 174 -6.58 3.34 14.69
CA LEU A 174 -7.74 4.14 14.28
C LEU A 174 -8.93 3.27 13.87
N ALA A 175 -8.69 2.17 13.15
CA ALA A 175 -9.72 1.22 12.78
C ALA A 175 -10.37 0.60 14.02
N ALA A 176 -9.56 0.15 14.99
CA ALA A 176 -10.07 -0.44 16.22
C ALA A 176 -11.01 0.54 16.95
N VAL A 177 -10.61 1.81 17.08
CA VAL A 177 -11.44 2.85 17.71
C VAL A 177 -12.72 3.11 16.90
N ILE A 178 -12.60 3.39 15.60
CA ILE A 178 -13.75 3.81 14.77
C ILE A 178 -14.75 2.68 14.62
N PHE A 179 -14.31 1.46 14.30
CA PHE A 179 -15.22 0.33 14.08
C PHE A 179 -15.87 -0.15 15.39
N TYR A 180 -15.18 -0.01 16.54
CA TYR A 180 -15.77 -0.29 17.85
C TYR A 180 -17.00 0.59 18.12
N PHE A 181 -16.90 1.90 17.87
CA PHE A 181 -18.04 2.83 18.05
C PHE A 181 -19.11 2.70 16.97
N THR A 182 -18.78 2.15 15.79
CA THR A 182 -19.73 2.00 14.69
C THR A 182 -20.62 0.75 14.86
N GLY A 183 -20.44 -0.03 15.93
CA GLY A 183 -21.29 -1.17 16.28
C GLY A 183 -21.19 -2.33 15.28
N ARG A 184 -20.00 -2.53 14.68
CA ARG A 184 -19.71 -3.59 13.71
C ARG A 184 -18.47 -4.39 14.09
#